data_AF-A0A7K1AIR0-F1
#
_entry.id   AF-A0A7K1AIR0-F1
#
_cell.length_a   1.000
_cell.length_b   1.000
_cell.length_c   1.000
_cell.angle_alpha   90.00
_cell.angle_beta   90.00
_cell.angle_gamma   90.00
#
_symmetry.space_group_name_H-M   'P 1'
#
loop_
_entity.id
_entity.type
_entity.pdbx_description
1 polymer ?
#
loop_
_entity_poly.entity_id
_entity_poly.type
_entity_poly.pdbx_seq_one_letter_code
_entity_poly.pdbx_strand_id
1 'polypeptide(L)'
;MTFSNPEDQKLLTLAKATAVRVSATQGAAVRDETGRTYAAASVELDSITLDALELALGMALSSGATAIEAAITFGSEPIARARLAIREISPSALLASVDQDGNISAY
;
A
#
# COMPACT_ATOMS: atom_id res chain seq x y z
N MET A 1 12.06 -12.79 -0.73
CA MET A 1 11.29 -12.38 0.47
C MET A 1 9.99 -13.17 0.48
N THR A 2 9.40 -13.45 1.64
CA THR A 2 8.08 -14.09 1.74
C THR A 2 7.29 -13.44 2.88
N PHE A 3 5.98 -13.22 2.70
CA PHE A 3 5.11 -12.78 3.78
C PHE A 3 4.70 -14.00 4.61
N SER A 4 5.41 -14.27 5.70
CA SER A 4 5.13 -15.42 6.58
C SER A 4 4.05 -15.10 7.62
N ASN A 5 3.77 -13.82 7.85
CA ASN A 5 2.72 -13.33 8.72
C ASN A 5 1.37 -13.27 7.96
N PRO A 6 0.29 -13.90 8.47
CA PRO A 6 -1.05 -13.83 7.86
C PRO A 6 -1.58 -12.40 7.67
N GLU A 7 -1.27 -11.46 8.56
CA GLU A 7 -1.73 -10.08 8.41
C GLU A 7 -1.04 -9.36 7.25
N ASP A 8 0.19 -9.74 6.90
CA ASP A 8 0.89 -9.18 5.73
C ASP A 8 0.38 -9.83 4.43
N GLN A 9 0.06 -11.12 4.46
CA GLN A 9 -0.62 -11.80 3.33
C GLN A 9 -2.01 -11.22 3.06
N LYS A 10 -2.74 -10.84 4.11
CA LYS A 10 -4.02 -10.15 4.02
C LYS A 10 -3.87 -8.80 3.33
N LEU A 11 -2.84 -8.02 3.65
CA LEU A 11 -2.56 -6.76 2.93
C LEU A 11 -2.33 -6.98 1.44
N LEU A 12 -1.50 -7.95 1.05
CA LEU A 12 -1.32 -8.31 -0.36
C LEU A 12 -2.64 -8.69 -1.04
N THR A 13 -3.44 -9.51 -0.37
CA THR A 13 -4.74 -9.96 -0.88
C THR A 13 -5.67 -8.77 -1.15
N LEU A 14 -5.74 -7.83 -0.20
CA LEU A 14 -6.57 -6.63 -0.33
C LEU A 14 -6.05 -5.68 -1.40
N ALA A 15 -4.73 -5.43 -1.46
CA ALA A 15 -4.11 -4.60 -2.48
C ALA A 15 -4.43 -5.14 -3.89
N LYS A 16 -4.24 -6.45 -4.11
CA LYS A 16 -4.56 -7.12 -5.38
C LYS A 16 -6.05 -7.04 -5.71
N ALA A 17 -6.93 -7.41 -4.78
CA ALA A 17 -8.37 -7.38 -4.99
C ALA A 17 -8.87 -5.96 -5.33
N THR A 18 -8.29 -4.95 -4.69
CA THR A 18 -8.65 -3.55 -4.89
C THR A 18 -8.28 -3.05 -6.28
N ALA A 19 -7.06 -3.36 -6.75
CA ALA A 19 -6.63 -3.03 -8.12
C ALA A 19 -7.50 -3.74 -9.17
N VAL A 20 -7.68 -5.05 -9.03
CA VAL A 20 -8.42 -5.89 -10.00
C VAL A 20 -9.88 -5.44 -10.13
N ARG A 21 -10.53 -5.08 -9.01
CA ARG A 21 -11.95 -4.65 -9.01
C ARG A 21 -12.22 -3.48 -9.97
N VAL A 22 -11.25 -2.58 -10.14
CA VAL A 22 -11.39 -1.37 -10.97
C VAL A 22 -10.46 -1.36 -12.18
N SER A 23 -9.79 -2.49 -12.47
CA SER A 23 -8.79 -2.60 -13.54
C SER A 23 -7.66 -1.57 -13.47
N ALA A 24 -7.23 -1.21 -12.25
CA ALA A 24 -6.10 -0.31 -12.05
C ALA A 24 -4.76 -1.04 -12.19
N THR A 25 -3.74 -0.29 -12.59
CA THR A 25 -2.34 -0.76 -12.71
C THR A 25 -1.71 -1.07 -11.35
N GLN A 26 -2.22 -0.46 -10.29
CA GLN A 26 -1.70 -0.56 -8.93
C GLN A 26 -2.81 -0.66 -7.89
N GLY A 27 -2.57 -1.43 -6.84
CA GLY A 27 -3.34 -1.39 -5.60
C GLY A 27 -2.43 -1.34 -4.40
N ALA A 28 -2.95 -0.84 -3.28
CA ALA A 28 -2.22 -0.76 -2.03
C ALA A 28 -3.13 -1.12 -0.85
N ALA A 29 -2.52 -1.68 0.19
CA ALA A 29 -3.14 -1.86 1.49
C ALA A 29 -2.15 -1.50 2.60
N VAL A 30 -2.63 -0.76 3.59
CA VAL A 30 -1.86 -0.26 4.73
C VAL A 30 -2.53 -0.72 6.02
N ARG A 31 -1.74 -1.17 7.00
CA ARG A 31 -2.17 -1.50 8.37
C ARG A 31 -1.59 -0.48 9.35
N ASP A 32 -2.46 0.13 10.15
CA ASP A 32 -2.07 1.10 11.18
C ASP A 32 -1.70 0.45 12.52
N GLU A 33 -1.29 1.27 13.49
CA GLU A 33 -0.86 0.86 14.83
C GLU A 33 -1.95 0.20 15.69
N THR A 34 -3.21 0.31 15.26
CA THR A 34 -4.37 -0.30 15.93
C THR A 34 -4.87 -1.55 15.19
N GLY A 35 -4.21 -1.92 14.08
CA GLY A 35 -4.59 -3.05 13.24
C GLY A 35 -5.68 -2.74 12.21
N ARG A 36 -6.12 -1.48 12.06
CA ARG A 36 -7.09 -1.10 11.01
C ARG A 36 -6.40 -1.16 9.64
N THR A 37 -7.14 -1.60 8.63
CA THR A 37 -6.62 -1.73 7.26
C THR A 37 -7.31 -0.75 6.31
N TYR A 38 -6.51 -0.08 5.49
CA TYR A 38 -6.94 0.88 4.48
C TYR A 38 -6.43 0.42 3.12
N ALA A 39 -7.30 0.29 2.12
CA ALA A 39 -6.92 -0.19 0.80
C ALA A 39 -7.43 0.74 -0.31
N ALA A 40 -6.58 1.01 -1.29
CA ALA A 40 -6.87 1.88 -2.43
C ALA A 40 -6.33 1.29 -3.73
N ALA A 41 -6.88 1.76 -4.84
CA ALA A 41 -6.33 1.56 -6.19
C ALA A 41 -5.76 2.89 -6.69
N SER A 42 -4.83 2.84 -7.63
CA SER A 42 -4.33 4.06 -8.29
C SER A 42 -5.45 4.77 -9.06
N VAL A 43 -5.32 6.09 -9.19
CA VAL A 43 -6.21 6.94 -9.99
C VAL A 43 -5.40 7.54 -11.12
N GLU A 44 -5.87 7.38 -12.34
CA GLU A 44 -5.25 7.94 -13.55
C GLU A 44 -6.30 8.71 -14.36
N LEU A 45 -6.24 10.03 -14.27
CA LEU A 45 -7.00 10.99 -15.08
C LEU A 45 -6.03 12.03 -15.67
N ASP A 46 -6.45 12.75 -16.72
CA ASP A 46 -5.62 13.77 -17.36
C ASP A 46 -5.16 14.89 -16.41
N SER A 47 -6.00 15.22 -15.43
CA SER A 47 -5.76 16.31 -14.48
C SER A 47 -5.24 15.85 -13.12
N ILE A 48 -5.36 14.55 -12.81
CA ILE A 48 -5.02 14.02 -11.51
C ILE A 48 -4.53 12.58 -11.62
N THR A 49 -3.34 12.34 -11.08
CA THR A 49 -2.75 11.01 -10.96
C THR A 49 -2.36 10.79 -9.51
N LEU A 50 -2.84 9.70 -8.92
CA LEU A 50 -2.57 9.35 -7.53
C LEU A 50 -2.10 7.90 -7.45
N ASP A 51 -0.96 7.71 -6.78
CA ASP A 51 -0.43 6.40 -6.45
C ASP A 51 -1.31 5.73 -5.38
N ALA A 52 -1.49 4.42 -5.50
CA ALA A 52 -2.37 3.66 -4.62
C ALA A 52 -1.91 3.74 -3.15
N LEU A 53 -0.60 3.76 -2.89
CA LEU A 53 -0.04 3.85 -1.54
C LEU A 53 -0.31 5.24 -0.95
N GLU A 54 -0.23 6.31 -1.75
CA GLU A 54 -0.57 7.66 -1.28
C GLU A 54 -2.03 7.76 -0.86
N LEU A 55 -2.93 7.19 -1.66
CA LEU A 55 -4.36 7.16 -1.33
C LEU A 55 -4.64 6.35 -0.06
N ALA A 56 -4.07 5.15 0.04
CA ALA A 56 -4.24 4.28 1.21
C ALA A 56 -3.68 4.94 2.48
N LEU A 57 -2.50 5.56 2.40
CA LEU A 57 -1.89 6.31 3.49
C LEU A 57 -2.71 7.54 3.87
N GLY A 58 -3.18 8.31 2.88
CA GLY A 58 -4.03 9.48 3.11
C GLY A 58 -5.34 9.11 3.82
N MET A 59 -5.96 7.97 3.47
CA MET A 59 -7.13 7.45 4.18
C MET A 59 -6.79 7.07 5.63
N ALA A 60 -5.67 6.39 5.86
CA ALA A 60 -5.24 6.02 7.20
C ALA A 60 -5.04 7.26 8.09
N LEU A 61 -4.23 8.21 7.61
CA LEU A 61 -3.90 9.44 8.33
C LEU A 61 -5.12 10.32 8.59
N SER A 62 -5.98 10.53 7.58
CA SER A 62 -7.22 11.31 7.77
C SER A 62 -8.24 10.63 8.68
N SER A 63 -8.10 9.32 8.89
CA SER A 63 -8.88 8.54 9.86
C SER A 63 -8.22 8.47 11.26
N GLY A 64 -7.16 9.26 11.49
CA GLY A 64 -6.49 9.40 12.77
C GLY A 64 -5.42 8.36 13.07
N ALA A 65 -4.96 7.57 12.08
CA ALA A 65 -3.76 6.75 12.27
C ALA A 65 -2.55 7.64 12.52
N THR A 66 -1.73 7.28 13.51
CA THR A 66 -0.52 8.03 13.86
C THR A 66 0.76 7.30 13.49
N ALA A 67 0.67 5.99 13.22
CA ALA A 67 1.77 5.18 12.72
C ALA A 67 1.27 4.05 11.80
N ILE A 68 2.16 3.53 10.97
CA ILE A 68 1.93 2.43 10.05
C ILE A 68 2.83 1.28 10.44
N GLU A 69 2.24 0.10 10.63
CA GLU A 69 3.01 -1.12 10.87
C GLU A 69 3.49 -1.74 9.56
N ALA A 70 2.62 -1.75 8.54
CA ALA A 70 2.88 -2.40 7.27
C ALA A 70 2.13 -1.73 6.11
N ALA A 71 2.78 -1.67 4.95
CA ALA A 71 2.24 -1.18 3.70
C ALA A 71 2.69 -2.10 2.55
N ILE A 72 1.72 -2.64 1.80
CA ILE A 72 1.99 -3.51 0.65
C ILE A 72 1.27 -2.97 -0.57
N THR A 73 1.99 -2.93 -1.68
CA THR A 73 1.44 -2.60 -3.00
C THR A 73 1.44 -3.83 -3.90
N PHE A 74 0.53 -3.85 -4.87
CA PHE A 74 0.41 -4.88 -5.90
C PHE A 74 0.38 -4.23 -7.29
N GLY A 75 1.03 -4.85 -8.27
CA GLY A 75 1.07 -4.39 -9.66
C GLY A 75 2.35 -3.61 -9.94
N SER A 76 2.30 -2.28 -9.87
CA SER A 76 3.47 -1.41 -10.03
C SER A 76 4.11 -1.01 -8.69
N GLU A 77 5.41 -0.70 -8.72
CA GLU A 77 6.14 -0.16 -7.57
C GLU A 77 5.57 1.19 -7.11
N PRO A 78 5.44 1.44 -5.79
CA PRO A 78 4.98 2.72 -5.26
C PRO A 78 5.98 3.82 -5.56
N ILE A 79 5.49 5.01 -5.90
CA ILE A 79 6.36 6.15 -6.16
C ILE A 79 7.17 6.57 -4.92
N ALA A 80 8.34 7.18 -5.15
CA ALA A 80 9.29 7.51 -4.08
C ALA A 80 8.69 8.38 -2.96
N ARG A 81 7.86 9.38 -3.30
CA ARG A 81 7.26 10.26 -2.28
C ARG A 81 6.28 9.52 -1.34
N ALA A 82 5.56 8.52 -1.84
CA ALA A 82 4.68 7.69 -1.02
C ALA A 82 5.49 6.88 0.00
N ARG A 83 6.62 6.31 -0.44
CA ARG A 83 7.56 5.57 0.42
C ARG A 83 8.17 6.47 1.50
N LEU A 84 8.61 7.67 1.10
CA LEU A 84 9.15 8.67 2.03
C LEU A 84 8.12 9.07 3.10
N ALA A 85 6.86 9.28 2.72
CA ALA A 85 5.79 9.63 3.66
C ALA A 85 5.53 8.52 4.70
N ILE A 86 5.57 7.23 4.30
CA ILE A 86 5.51 6.10 5.24
C ILE A 86 6.68 6.14 6.22
N ARG A 87 7.90 6.35 5.71
CA ARG A 87 9.13 6.35 6.51
C ARG A 87 9.21 7.54 7.46
N GLU A 88 8.62 8.67 7.12
CA GLU A 88 8.55 9.87 7.96
C GLU A 88 7.81 9.60 9.28
N ILE A 89 6.66 8.94 9.22
CA ILE A 89 5.84 8.64 10.41
C ILE A 89 6.16 7.27 11.02
N SER A 90 6.77 6.37 10.24
CA SER A 90 7.04 4.99 10.65
C SER A 90 8.32 4.45 9.98
N PRO A 91 9.50 4.82 10.53
CA PRO A 91 10.79 4.45 9.97
C PRO A 91 10.99 2.94 9.80
N SER A 92 10.40 2.15 10.70
CA SER A 92 10.54 0.69 10.75
C SER A 92 9.38 -0.09 10.11
N ALA A 93 8.40 0.59 9.50
CA ALA A 93 7.24 -0.09 8.91
C ALA A 93 7.69 -1.13 7.86
N LEU A 94 7.01 -2.27 7.79
CA LEU A 94 7.15 -3.15 6.62
C LEU A 94 6.66 -2.39 5.38
N LEU A 95 7.50 -2.24 4.36
CA LEU A 95 7.11 -1.63 3.10
C LEU A 95 7.58 -2.52 1.95
N ALA A 96 6.64 -3.01 1.17
CA ALA A 96 6.93 -3.91 0.06
C ALA A 96 5.99 -3.70 -1.14
N SER A 97 6.45 -4.13 -2.31
CA SER A 97 5.63 -4.26 -3.52
C SER A 97 5.68 -5.67 -4.04
N VAL A 98 4.59 -6.10 -4.67
CA VAL A 98 4.48 -7.38 -5.35
C VAL A 98 4.03 -7.13 -6.78
N ASP A 99 4.83 -7.56 -7.76
CA ASP A 99 4.45 -7.44 -9.16
C ASP A 99 3.41 -8.50 -9.58
N GLN A 100 3.00 -8.48 -10.84
CA GLN A 100 2.00 -9.41 -11.37
C GLN A 100 2.48 -10.87 -11.41
N ASP A 101 3.80 -11.09 -11.45
CA ASP A 101 4.43 -12.40 -11.45
C ASP A 101 4.67 -12.93 -10.02
N GLY A 102 4.42 -12.09 -9.01
CA GLY A 102 4.58 -12.43 -7.60
C GLY A 102 5.98 -12.13 -7.05
N ASN A 103 6.83 -11.42 -7.79
CA ASN A 103 8.13 -10.99 -7.28
C ASN A 103 7.96 -9.89 -6.24
N ILE A 104 8.70 -10.02 -5.14
CA ILE A 104 8.58 -9.12 -3.98
C ILE A 104 9.81 -8.23 -3.89
N SER A 105 9.59 -6.92 -3.83
CA SER A 105 10.61 -5.90 -3.54
C SER A 105 10.32 -5.23 -2.20
N ALA A 106 11.35 -5.02 -1.37
CA ALA A 106 11.27 -4.32 -0.09
C ALA A 106 11.96 -2.96 -0.17
N TYR A 107 11.51 -2.01 0.65
CA TYR A 107 11.97 -0.62 0.68
C TYR A 107 12.26 -0.11 2.09
#